data_AF-A0A6A6Q3M1-F1
#
_entry.id   AF-A0A6A6Q3M1-F1
#
_cell.length_a   1.000
_cell.length_b   1.000
_cell.length_c   1.000
_cell.angle_alpha   90.00
_cell.angle_beta   90.00
_cell.angle_gamma   90.00
#
_symmetry.space_group_name_H-M   'P 1'
#
loop_
_entity.id
_entity.type
_entity.pdbx_description
1 polymer ?
#
loop_
_entity_poly.entity_id
_entity_poly.type
_entity_poly.pdbx_seq_one_letter_code
_entity_poly.pdbx_strand_id
1 'polypeptide(L)'
;MQSSSAPHTMDQQPPTQPAAPGPYPRQLAIKPTAFRDFEIHPNDGGDNDNNTAPIYYCSVARMGINKPDILLQSGAKGGPVAGASHYRSSRSIICGVGADETSMIWTKLQHVGFLSGHFEFDWQGRKYALRRASGEEIGASALRSLVGLQFKVVDEATGRIVALFVSHSAVGRRRPATLKFVEGLEAEFETVVVLGVLSWKDKIRRTRARGAAAGGAGA
;
A
#
# COMPACT_ATOMS: atom_id res chain seq x y z
N MET A 1 56.65 19.86 -30.87
CA MET A 1 55.58 20.66 -30.24
C MET A 1 54.51 20.81 -31.31
N GLN A 2 53.29 20.28 -31.25
CA GLN A 2 52.39 19.94 -30.14
C GLN A 2 51.53 18.74 -30.57
N SER A 3 51.35 17.75 -29.69
CA SER A 3 50.34 16.70 -29.87
C SER A 3 49.07 17.17 -29.17
N SER A 4 47.98 17.28 -29.95
CA SER A 4 46.65 17.65 -29.45
C SER A 4 45.93 16.39 -28.96
N SER A 5 45.71 16.28 -27.66
CA SER A 5 44.93 15.22 -27.03
C SER A 5 43.50 15.69 -26.80
N ALA A 6 42.53 15.00 -27.38
CA ALA A 6 41.11 15.25 -27.21
C ALA A 6 40.62 14.88 -25.79
N PRO A 7 39.58 15.54 -25.26
CA PRO A 7 39.09 15.30 -23.90
C PRO A 7 38.33 13.98 -23.80
N HIS A 8 38.64 13.22 -22.74
CA HIS A 8 37.90 12.04 -22.32
C HIS A 8 36.45 12.39 -21.96
N THR A 9 35.51 11.80 -22.70
CA THR A 9 34.09 11.70 -22.31
C THR A 9 33.99 10.89 -21.03
N MET A 10 33.54 11.53 -19.93
CA MET A 10 33.10 10.83 -18.73
C MET A 10 31.83 10.05 -19.06
N ASP A 11 31.95 8.72 -19.12
CA ASP A 11 30.81 7.81 -19.08
C ASP A 11 30.08 8.01 -17.74
N GLN A 12 28.91 8.64 -17.80
CA GLN A 12 27.98 8.65 -16.69
C GLN A 12 27.49 7.21 -16.49
N GLN A 13 27.96 6.59 -15.41
CA GLN A 13 27.42 5.32 -14.95
C GLN A 13 25.90 5.50 -14.71
N PRO A 14 25.04 4.71 -15.37
CA PRO A 14 23.61 4.83 -15.19
C PRO A 14 23.24 4.61 -13.71
N PRO A 15 22.17 5.26 -13.22
CA PRO A 15 21.72 5.11 -11.85
C PRO A 15 21.56 3.63 -11.52
N THR A 16 22.16 3.22 -10.40
CA THR A 16 22.16 1.83 -9.93
C THR A 16 20.73 1.31 -9.92
N GLN A 17 20.46 0.33 -10.78
CA GLN A 17 19.17 -0.34 -10.89
C GLN A 17 18.74 -0.80 -9.49
N PRO A 18 17.48 -0.55 -9.05
CA PRO A 18 17.01 -1.04 -7.77
C PRO A 18 17.23 -2.54 -7.69
N ALA A 19 17.88 -3.00 -6.61
CA ALA A 19 18.14 -4.42 -6.40
C ALA A 19 16.85 -5.22 -6.61
N ALA A 20 16.97 -6.36 -7.29
CA ALA A 20 15.86 -7.28 -7.52
C ALA A 20 15.07 -7.48 -6.21
N PRO A 21 13.74 -7.47 -6.25
CA PRO A 21 12.93 -7.58 -5.04
C PRO A 21 13.38 -8.81 -4.26
N GLY A 22 13.89 -8.59 -3.04
CA GLY A 22 14.31 -9.66 -2.16
C GLY A 22 13.15 -10.63 -1.87
N PRO A 23 13.44 -11.82 -1.32
CA PRO A 23 12.39 -12.74 -0.91
C PRO A 23 11.42 -12.01 0.02
N TYR A 24 10.12 -12.11 -0.28
CA TYR A 24 9.05 -11.61 0.59
C TYR A 24 8.45 -12.81 1.36
N PRO A 25 9.06 -13.21 2.49
CA PRO A 25 8.67 -14.43 3.19
C PRO A 25 7.28 -14.31 3.82
N ARG A 26 6.86 -13.09 4.19
CA ARG A 26 5.56 -12.83 4.81
C ARG A 26 4.60 -12.23 3.80
N GLN A 27 3.49 -12.91 3.58
CA GLN A 27 2.44 -12.46 2.67
C GLN A 27 1.09 -12.52 3.37
N LEU A 28 0.24 -11.55 3.07
CA LEU A 28 -1.12 -11.44 3.58
C LEU A 28 -2.12 -11.41 2.42
N ALA A 29 -3.23 -12.11 2.56
CA ALA A 29 -4.35 -12.09 1.62
C ALA A 29 -5.46 -11.19 2.18
N ILE A 30 -5.89 -10.21 1.39
CA ILE A 30 -6.98 -9.28 1.73
C ILE A 30 -8.25 -9.78 1.05
N LYS A 31 -9.13 -10.40 1.82
CA LYS A 31 -10.39 -10.99 1.38
C LYS A 31 -11.55 -10.07 1.72
N PRO A 32 -12.39 -9.68 0.74
CA PRO A 32 -13.59 -8.90 1.03
C PRO A 32 -14.62 -9.75 1.79
N THR A 33 -15.16 -9.23 2.89
CA THR A 33 -16.18 -9.94 3.69
C THR A 33 -17.56 -9.32 3.55
N ALA A 34 -17.62 -8.00 3.44
CA ALA A 34 -18.83 -7.25 3.18
C ALA A 34 -18.55 -6.17 2.14
N PHE A 35 -19.54 -5.31 1.85
CA PHE A 35 -19.48 -4.31 0.79
C PHE A 35 -18.14 -3.53 0.70
N ARG A 36 -17.53 -3.18 1.84
CA ARG A 36 -16.23 -2.48 1.91
C ARG A 36 -15.30 -2.97 3.02
N ASP A 37 -15.75 -3.92 3.84
CA ASP A 37 -14.93 -4.45 4.92
C ASP A 37 -14.13 -5.64 4.38
N PHE A 38 -12.98 -5.88 4.98
CA PHE A 38 -12.08 -6.93 4.55
C PHE A 38 -11.50 -7.67 5.74
N GLU A 39 -11.24 -8.96 5.57
CA GLU A 39 -10.40 -9.75 6.45
C GLU A 39 -9.02 -9.92 5.82
N ILE A 40 -8.00 -9.92 6.68
CA ILE A 40 -6.61 -10.09 6.29
C ILE A 40 -6.12 -11.39 6.90
N HIS A 41 -5.77 -12.35 6.05
CA HIS A 41 -5.30 -13.68 6.44
C HIS A 41 -3.82 -13.84 6.11
N PRO A 42 -3.09 -14.74 6.80
CA PRO A 42 -1.81 -15.22 6.31
C PRO A 42 -2.00 -15.80 4.90
N ASN A 43 -1.01 -15.59 4.03
CA ASN A 43 -1.00 -16.12 2.67
C ASN A 43 0.20 -17.05 2.50
N ASP A 44 0.07 -18.30 2.94
CA ASP A 44 1.15 -19.29 2.90
C ASP A 44 1.34 -19.92 1.51
N GLY A 45 0.81 -19.30 0.44
CA GLY A 45 1.03 -19.72 -0.95
C GLY A 45 0.25 -20.98 -1.38
N GLY A 46 -0.53 -21.59 -0.49
CA GLY A 46 -1.46 -22.66 -0.83
C GLY A 46 -2.83 -22.12 -1.21
N ASP A 47 -3.44 -22.69 -2.26
CA ASP A 47 -4.80 -22.41 -2.74
C ASP A 47 -5.91 -22.86 -1.75
N ASN A 48 -5.57 -22.98 -0.47
CA ASN A 48 -6.45 -23.48 0.56
C ASN A 48 -7.28 -22.34 1.14
N ASP A 49 -8.51 -22.23 0.63
CA ASP A 49 -9.58 -21.40 1.18
C ASP A 49 -10.06 -21.85 2.58
N ASN A 50 -9.34 -22.74 3.27
CA ASN A 50 -9.83 -23.40 4.48
C ASN A 50 -9.15 -22.88 5.75
N ASN A 51 -9.94 -22.10 6.49
CA ASN A 51 -10.00 -22.10 7.96
C ASN A 51 -8.81 -21.53 8.76
N THR A 52 -8.00 -20.66 8.18
CA THR A 52 -7.06 -19.86 9.01
C THR A 52 -7.75 -18.59 9.48
N ALA A 53 -7.77 -18.38 10.79
CA ALA A 53 -8.36 -17.18 11.39
C ALA A 53 -7.72 -15.90 10.81
N PRO A 54 -8.51 -14.82 10.63
CA PRO A 54 -7.95 -13.55 10.17
C PRO A 54 -6.96 -13.01 11.20
N ILE A 55 -5.84 -12.46 10.73
CA ILE A 55 -4.91 -11.69 11.56
C ILE A 55 -5.49 -10.31 11.83
N TYR A 56 -6.18 -9.74 10.84
CA TYR A 56 -6.86 -8.48 11.00
C TYR A 56 -8.25 -8.47 10.38
N TYR A 57 -9.14 -7.71 10.99
CA TYR A 57 -10.38 -7.25 10.41
C TYR A 57 -10.29 -5.76 10.14
N CYS A 58 -10.67 -5.35 8.93
CA CYS A 58 -10.60 -3.97 8.47
C CYS A 58 -12.02 -3.47 8.17
N SER A 59 -12.47 -2.48 8.94
CA SER A 59 -13.74 -1.79 8.70
C SER A 59 -13.51 -0.48 7.95
N VAL A 60 -14.27 -0.25 6.88
CA VAL A 60 -14.19 0.99 6.09
C VAL A 60 -15.46 1.80 6.25
N ALA A 61 -15.33 2.99 6.84
CA ALA A 61 -16.48 3.84 7.14
C ALA A 61 -17.21 4.32 5.88
N ARG A 62 -18.55 4.23 5.90
CA ARG A 62 -19.43 4.75 4.83
C ARG A 62 -19.49 6.27 4.84
N MET A 63 -19.97 6.85 5.93
CA MET A 63 -19.99 8.29 6.26
C MET A 63 -20.06 8.41 7.79
N GLY A 64 -19.36 9.39 8.35
CA GLY A 64 -19.39 9.67 9.79
C GLY A 64 -18.49 10.84 10.11
N ILE A 65 -19.00 11.77 10.92
CA ILE A 65 -18.18 12.81 11.56
C ILE A 65 -17.48 12.13 12.75
N ASN A 66 -16.19 12.43 12.96
CA ASN A 66 -15.38 11.90 14.07
C ASN A 66 -15.29 10.37 14.11
N LYS A 67 -15.31 9.71 12.95
CA LYS A 67 -15.01 8.27 12.85
C LYS A 67 -13.80 8.08 11.95
N PRO A 68 -12.90 7.14 12.28
CA PRO A 68 -11.82 6.80 11.37
C PRO A 68 -12.38 6.30 10.06
N ASP A 69 -11.75 6.68 8.95
CA ASP A 69 -12.13 6.23 7.62
C ASP A 69 -11.86 4.72 7.46
N ILE A 70 -10.79 4.23 8.10
CA ILE A 70 -10.48 2.81 8.26
C ILE A 70 -10.17 2.53 9.73
N LEU A 71 -10.78 1.48 10.27
CA LEU A 71 -10.44 0.91 11.57
C LEU A 71 -9.87 -0.49 11.35
N LEU A 72 -8.66 -0.75 11.86
CA LEU A 72 -8.02 -2.05 11.84
C LEU A 72 -8.12 -2.69 13.23
N GLN A 73 -8.66 -3.89 13.29
CA GLN A 73 -8.80 -4.69 14.50
C GLN A 73 -7.95 -5.95 14.36
N SER A 74 -7.31 -6.37 15.45
CA SER A 74 -6.60 -7.64 15.52
C SER A 74 -7.61 -8.79 15.57
N GLY A 75 -7.36 -9.85 14.81
CA GLY A 75 -8.23 -11.01 14.73
C GLY A 75 -9.47 -10.77 13.86
N ALA A 76 -10.60 -11.27 14.34
CA ALA A 76 -11.89 -11.14 13.68
C ALA A 76 -12.59 -9.81 14.01
N LYS A 77 -13.73 -9.57 13.35
CA LYS A 77 -14.60 -8.42 13.62
C LYS A 77 -14.93 -8.30 15.10
N GLY A 78 -14.74 -7.10 15.66
CA GLY A 78 -14.97 -6.85 17.10
C GLY A 78 -13.76 -7.16 17.99
N GLY A 79 -12.63 -7.58 17.42
CA GLY A 79 -11.38 -7.71 18.16
C GLY A 79 -10.77 -6.35 18.60
N PRO A 80 -9.68 -6.38 19.39
CA PRO A 80 -8.99 -5.18 19.84
C PRO A 80 -8.53 -4.32 18.67
N VAL A 81 -8.57 -3.00 18.82
CA VAL A 81 -8.07 -2.08 17.79
C VAL A 81 -6.55 -2.21 17.71
N ALA A 82 -6.04 -2.35 16.49
CA ALA A 82 -4.61 -2.34 16.18
C ALA A 82 -4.18 -0.97 15.63
N GLY A 83 -5.08 -0.28 14.93
CA GLY A 83 -4.81 1.02 14.36
C GLY A 83 -6.01 1.61 13.62
N ALA A 84 -5.86 2.86 13.19
CA ALA A 84 -6.90 3.59 12.47
C ALA A 84 -6.31 4.53 11.42
N SER A 85 -7.12 4.95 10.44
CA SER A 85 -6.70 5.99 9.51
C SER A 85 -7.76 7.02 9.18
N HIS A 86 -7.31 8.23 8.84
CA HIS A 86 -8.12 9.36 8.40
C HIS A 86 -7.57 9.94 7.08
N TYR A 87 -8.44 10.10 6.07
CA TYR A 87 -8.03 10.60 4.75
C TYR A 87 -9.13 11.34 3.96
N ARG A 88 -10.36 11.45 4.47
CA ARG A 88 -11.53 11.93 3.70
C ARG A 88 -11.42 13.37 3.18
N SER A 89 -10.82 14.27 3.95
CA SER A 89 -10.79 15.72 3.66
C SER A 89 -9.39 16.26 3.35
N SER A 90 -8.34 15.46 3.50
CA SER A 90 -6.96 15.92 3.36
C SER A 90 -6.29 15.36 2.10
N ARG A 91 -5.29 16.09 1.58
CA ARG A 91 -4.38 15.52 0.57
C ARG A 91 -3.53 14.40 1.16
N SER A 92 -3.33 14.40 2.47
CA SER A 92 -2.62 13.36 3.23
C SER A 92 -3.47 12.11 3.53
N ILE A 93 -2.81 11.10 4.08
CA ILE A 93 -3.39 9.99 4.85
C ILE A 93 -2.76 10.10 6.23
N ILE A 94 -3.51 9.91 7.31
CA ILE A 94 -2.96 9.85 8.66
C ILE A 94 -3.25 8.44 9.18
N CYS A 95 -2.22 7.72 9.60
CA CYS A 95 -2.31 6.37 10.15
C CYS A 95 -1.93 6.41 11.64
N GLY A 96 -2.74 5.80 12.50
CA GLY A 96 -2.47 5.66 13.92
C GLY A 96 -2.26 4.19 14.27
N VAL A 97 -1.26 3.90 15.08
CA VAL A 97 -1.02 2.57 15.66
C VAL A 97 -1.25 2.63 17.15
N GLY A 98 -2.09 1.75 17.69
CA GLY A 98 -2.45 1.75 19.10
C GLY A 98 -3.83 1.14 19.37
N ALA A 99 -4.11 0.91 20.66
CA ALA A 99 -5.33 0.26 21.13
C ALA A 99 -6.56 1.19 21.11
N ASP A 100 -6.36 2.50 21.16
CA ASP A 100 -7.41 3.50 21.09
C ASP A 100 -6.89 4.84 20.55
N GLU A 101 -7.81 5.75 20.24
CA GLU A 101 -7.52 7.04 19.60
C GLU A 101 -6.60 7.95 20.45
N THR A 102 -6.62 7.78 21.79
CA THR A 102 -5.80 8.58 22.73
C THR A 102 -4.41 8.01 22.93
N SER A 103 -4.24 6.69 22.78
CA SER A 103 -2.95 6.00 22.89
C SER A 103 -2.23 5.87 21.55
N MET A 104 -2.87 6.27 20.44
CA MET A 104 -2.34 6.05 19.09
C MET A 104 -1.14 6.93 18.78
N ILE A 105 -0.09 6.30 18.25
CA ILE A 105 1.02 6.99 17.62
C ILE A 105 0.61 7.32 16.18
N TRP A 106 0.39 8.60 15.92
CA TRP A 106 -0.09 9.09 14.63
C TRP A 106 1.06 9.45 13.69
N THR A 107 1.08 8.82 12.52
CA THR A 107 2.02 9.09 11.44
C THR A 107 1.27 9.66 10.23
N LYS A 108 1.74 10.80 9.75
CA LYS A 108 1.16 11.47 8.58
C LYS A 108 1.90 11.07 7.31
N LEU A 109 1.16 10.48 6.39
CA LEU A 109 1.55 10.24 5.00
C LEU A 109 1.19 11.48 4.17
N GLN A 110 2.21 12.27 3.83
CA GLN A 110 2.05 13.51 3.09
C GLN A 110 2.11 13.23 1.59
N HIS A 111 1.10 13.68 0.85
CA HIS A 111 1.10 13.55 -0.60
C HIS A 111 2.14 14.50 -1.22
N VAL A 112 2.96 13.95 -2.11
CA VAL A 112 4.03 14.64 -2.83
C VAL A 112 3.80 14.47 -4.33
N GLY A 113 3.95 15.56 -5.09
CA GLY A 113 3.75 15.59 -6.54
C GLY A 113 2.33 15.94 -6.99
N PHE A 114 2.19 16.49 -8.20
CA PHE A 114 0.91 16.95 -8.78
C PHE A 114 0.26 15.93 -9.74
N LEU A 115 1.07 15.13 -10.47
CA LEU A 115 0.60 14.26 -11.57
C LEU A 115 0.79 12.75 -11.32
N SER A 116 1.81 12.34 -10.57
CA SER A 116 2.17 10.94 -10.29
C SER A 116 2.26 10.66 -8.79
N GLY A 117 1.36 11.29 -8.02
CA GLY A 117 1.54 11.50 -6.59
C GLY A 117 1.83 10.23 -5.79
N HIS A 118 2.87 10.31 -4.95
CA HIS A 118 3.20 9.34 -3.93
C HIS A 118 2.98 9.95 -2.54
N PHE A 119 3.07 9.14 -1.51
CA PHE A 119 3.03 9.60 -0.13
C PHE A 119 4.37 9.39 0.54
N GLU A 120 4.92 10.42 1.16
CA GLU A 120 6.10 10.34 2.01
C GLU A 120 5.72 10.37 3.48
N PHE A 121 6.45 9.65 4.31
CA PHE A 121 6.24 9.63 5.75
C PHE A 121 7.49 9.19 6.50
N ASP A 122 7.56 9.58 7.77
CA ASP A 122 8.61 9.19 8.70
C ASP A 122 8.04 8.22 9.73
N TRP A 123 8.76 7.12 9.96
CA TRP A 123 8.43 6.13 10.99
C TRP A 123 9.70 5.86 11.81
N GLN A 124 9.62 6.08 13.13
CA GLN A 124 10.74 5.90 14.06
C GLN A 124 12.07 6.53 13.59
N GLY A 125 11.99 7.75 13.03
CA GLY A 125 13.17 8.50 12.55
C GLY A 125 13.69 8.08 11.18
N ARG A 126 13.00 7.18 10.47
CA ARG A 126 13.37 6.73 9.12
C ARG A 126 12.30 7.12 8.10
N LYS A 127 12.75 7.61 6.94
CA LYS A 127 11.86 8.08 5.86
C LYS A 127 11.49 6.96 4.89
N TYR A 128 10.20 6.92 4.55
CA TYR A 128 9.60 5.96 3.62
C TYR A 128 8.72 6.66 2.59
N ALA A 129 8.51 6.00 1.45
CA ALA A 129 7.56 6.44 0.44
C ALA A 129 6.61 5.32 0.00
N LEU A 130 5.32 5.57 0.08
CA LEU A 130 4.26 4.76 -0.51
C LEU A 130 4.00 5.25 -1.95
N ARG A 131 4.37 4.42 -2.93
CA ARG A 131 4.37 4.72 -4.37
C ARG A 131 3.55 3.71 -5.15
N ARG A 132 3.19 4.02 -6.40
CA ARG A 132 2.76 2.98 -7.33
C ARG A 132 3.95 2.09 -7.68
N ALA A 133 3.72 0.79 -7.78
CA ALA A 133 4.73 -0.15 -8.23
C ALA A 133 4.73 -0.25 -9.76
N SER A 134 5.90 -0.49 -10.37
CA SER A 134 6.02 -0.78 -11.80
C SER A 134 5.98 -2.30 -12.05
N GLY A 135 5.71 -2.71 -13.29
CA GLY A 135 5.58 -4.13 -13.63
C GLY A 135 6.85 -4.96 -13.40
N GLU A 136 8.04 -4.35 -13.53
CA GLU A 136 9.32 -5.03 -13.31
C GLU A 136 9.52 -5.44 -11.84
N GLU A 137 9.05 -4.62 -10.90
CA GLU A 137 9.22 -4.82 -9.46
C GLU A 137 8.32 -5.94 -8.89
N ILE A 138 7.34 -6.37 -9.69
CA ILE A 138 6.31 -7.35 -9.31
C ILE A 138 6.64 -8.74 -9.91
N GLY A 139 7.66 -8.81 -10.77
CA GLY A 139 8.09 -10.02 -11.48
C GLY A 139 7.29 -10.30 -12.75
N ALA A 140 7.77 -11.24 -13.58
CA ALA A 140 7.27 -11.55 -14.93
C ALA A 140 5.77 -11.89 -15.04
N SER A 141 5.09 -12.15 -13.91
CA SER A 141 3.62 -12.32 -13.87
C SER A 141 2.84 -11.00 -14.11
N ALA A 142 3.52 -9.86 -14.06
CA ALA A 142 2.93 -8.52 -14.22
C ALA A 142 2.31 -8.26 -15.60
N LEU A 143 2.76 -8.95 -16.67
CA LEU A 143 2.14 -8.87 -18.00
C LEU A 143 0.66 -9.30 -18.00
N ARG A 144 0.23 -10.12 -17.02
CA ARG A 144 -1.18 -10.51 -16.83
C ARG A 144 -1.95 -9.60 -15.85
N SER A 145 -1.30 -8.63 -15.21
CA SER A 145 -1.87 -7.80 -14.14
C SER A 145 -2.28 -6.38 -14.57
N LEU A 146 -2.43 -6.13 -15.88
CA LEU A 146 -2.72 -4.80 -16.46
C LEU A 146 -4.02 -4.13 -15.95
N VAL A 147 -4.85 -4.82 -15.16
CA VAL A 147 -6.16 -4.31 -14.72
C VAL A 147 -6.19 -3.94 -13.21
N GLY A 148 -5.15 -4.27 -12.44
CA GLY A 148 -5.11 -4.10 -10.97
C GLY A 148 -4.37 -2.86 -10.45
N LEU A 149 -4.62 -2.47 -9.19
CA LEU A 149 -3.79 -1.49 -8.47
C LEU A 149 -2.58 -2.19 -7.84
N GLN A 150 -1.42 -1.55 -7.94
CA GLN A 150 -0.16 -2.05 -7.41
C GLN A 150 0.56 -0.91 -6.69
N PHE A 151 0.93 -1.13 -5.42
CA PHE A 151 1.67 -0.15 -4.62
C PHE A 151 2.90 -0.79 -4.00
N LYS A 152 3.90 0.04 -3.70
CA LYS A 152 5.10 -0.36 -2.98
C LYS A 152 5.37 0.63 -1.86
N VAL A 153 5.97 0.16 -0.79
CA VAL A 153 6.60 1.01 0.22
C VAL A 153 8.10 0.88 0.04
N VAL A 154 8.76 2.02 -0.18
CA VAL A 154 10.20 2.12 -0.38
C VAL A 154 10.81 2.78 0.85
N ASP A 155 11.91 2.21 1.29
CA ASP A 155 12.80 2.81 2.25
C ASP A 155 13.68 3.86 1.55
N GLU A 156 13.50 5.15 1.84
CA GLU A 156 14.16 6.19 1.04
C GLU A 156 15.67 6.25 1.28
N ALA A 157 16.15 5.79 2.44
CA ALA A 157 17.58 5.76 2.74
C ALA A 157 18.32 4.68 1.93
N THR A 158 17.67 3.54 1.68
CA THR A 158 18.29 2.38 1.02
C THR A 158 17.78 2.10 -0.40
N GLY A 159 16.70 2.76 -0.81
CA GLY A 159 15.98 2.48 -2.05
C GLY A 159 15.28 1.12 -2.09
N ARG A 160 15.28 0.36 -0.98
CA ARG A 160 14.73 -1.00 -0.93
C ARG A 160 13.21 -0.98 -0.80
N ILE A 161 12.54 -1.88 -1.52
CA ILE A 161 11.12 -2.13 -1.35
C ILE A 161 10.93 -2.97 -0.08
N VAL A 162 10.23 -2.42 0.92
CA VAL A 162 9.94 -3.10 2.18
C VAL A 162 8.56 -3.76 2.20
N ALA A 163 7.65 -3.28 1.35
CA ALA A 163 6.34 -3.89 1.17
C ALA A 163 5.83 -3.73 -0.26
N LEU A 164 5.07 -4.72 -0.73
CA LEU A 164 4.47 -4.74 -2.05
C LEU A 164 3.01 -5.16 -1.98
N PHE A 165 2.12 -4.27 -2.41
CA PHE A 165 0.69 -4.53 -2.55
C PHE A 165 0.35 -4.82 -4.00
N VAL A 166 -0.37 -5.92 -4.24
CA VAL A 166 -0.88 -6.30 -5.56
C VAL A 166 -2.35 -6.63 -5.45
N SER A 167 -3.19 -5.85 -6.12
CA SER A 167 -4.60 -6.21 -6.35
C SER A 167 -4.80 -6.70 -7.77
N HIS A 168 -5.74 -7.62 -7.93
CA HIS A 168 -6.12 -8.15 -9.24
C HIS A 168 -7.54 -7.70 -9.56
N SER A 169 -7.76 -7.30 -10.81
CA SER A 169 -9.10 -7.02 -11.32
C SER A 169 -9.31 -7.83 -12.59
N ALA A 170 -9.47 -9.14 -12.45
CA ALA A 170 -9.87 -9.98 -13.58
C ALA A 170 -11.40 -10.07 -13.65
N VAL A 171 -11.96 -9.88 -14.84
CA VAL A 171 -13.39 -10.10 -15.09
C VAL A 171 -13.73 -11.56 -14.74
N GLY A 172 -14.73 -11.77 -13.89
CA GLY A 172 -15.25 -13.11 -13.57
C GLY A 172 -14.54 -13.91 -12.47
N ARG A 173 -13.35 -13.50 -11.97
CA ARG A 173 -12.73 -14.09 -10.77
C ARG A 173 -12.14 -13.00 -9.86
N ARG A 174 -12.75 -12.80 -8.69
CA ARG A 174 -12.19 -11.94 -7.63
C ARG A 174 -11.08 -12.71 -6.91
N ARG A 175 -9.84 -12.58 -7.40
CA ARG A 175 -8.68 -12.99 -6.60
C ARG A 175 -8.48 -12.00 -5.44
N PRO A 176 -8.16 -12.46 -4.23
CA PRO A 176 -7.85 -11.57 -3.12
C PRO A 176 -6.63 -10.71 -3.49
N ALA A 177 -6.61 -9.48 -2.97
CA ALA A 177 -5.41 -8.67 -3.08
C ALA A 177 -4.35 -9.24 -2.13
N THR A 178 -3.07 -9.13 -2.49
CA THR A 178 -1.96 -9.59 -1.67
C THR A 178 -1.12 -8.43 -1.19
N LEU A 179 -0.64 -8.51 0.05
CA LEU A 179 0.35 -7.60 0.61
C LEU A 179 1.54 -8.42 1.07
N LYS A 180 2.73 -8.09 0.57
CA LYS A 180 3.96 -8.84 0.80
C LYS A 180 4.95 -7.95 1.54
N PHE A 181 5.70 -8.52 2.47
CA PHE A 181 6.66 -7.81 3.30
C PHE A 181 8.03 -8.48 3.25
N VAL A 182 9.06 -7.66 3.40
CA VAL A 182 10.41 -8.17 3.68
C VAL A 182 10.47 -8.81 5.06
N GLU A 183 11.48 -9.62 5.30
CA GLU A 183 11.73 -10.23 6.61
C GLU A 183 12.03 -9.18 7.68
N GLY A 184 11.63 -9.47 8.93
CA GLY A 184 11.98 -8.63 10.09
C GLY A 184 11.22 -7.31 10.19
N LEU A 185 10.13 -7.13 9.43
CA LEU A 185 9.28 -5.96 9.58
C LEU A 185 8.57 -5.96 10.94
N GLU A 186 8.72 -4.88 11.71
CA GLU A 186 8.04 -4.72 13.00
C GLU A 186 6.52 -4.69 12.84
N ALA A 187 5.79 -5.25 13.81
CA ALA A 187 4.33 -5.37 13.76
C ALA A 187 3.60 -4.01 13.69
N GLU A 188 4.12 -3.01 14.39
CA GLU A 188 3.57 -1.65 14.35
C GLU A 188 3.78 -1.01 12.97
N PHE A 189 4.96 -1.19 12.38
CA PHE A 189 5.23 -0.69 11.04
C PHE A 189 4.40 -1.43 9.98
N GLU A 190 4.21 -2.75 10.12
CA GLU A 190 3.26 -3.52 9.31
C GLU A 190 1.87 -2.90 9.34
N THR A 191 1.39 -2.50 10.53
CA THR A 191 0.10 -1.84 10.71
C THR A 191 0.02 -0.51 9.95
N VAL A 192 1.05 0.33 10.04
CA VAL A 192 1.13 1.58 9.26
C VAL A 192 1.05 1.31 7.76
N VAL A 193 1.78 0.31 7.27
CA VAL A 193 1.82 -0.06 5.85
C VAL A 193 0.44 -0.57 5.40
N VAL A 194 -0.19 -1.46 6.16
CA VAL A 194 -1.54 -1.96 5.88
C VAL A 194 -2.53 -0.80 5.79
N LEU A 195 -2.55 0.08 6.79
CA LEU A 195 -3.45 1.24 6.82
C LEU A 195 -3.18 2.19 5.64
N GLY A 196 -1.92 2.51 5.35
CA GLY A 196 -1.54 3.42 4.26
C GLY A 196 -1.98 2.89 2.90
N VAL A 197 -1.68 1.63 2.61
CA VAL A 197 -2.05 0.94 1.36
C VAL A 197 -3.58 0.88 1.20
N LEU A 198 -4.31 0.47 2.23
CA LEU A 198 -5.77 0.35 2.16
C LEU A 198 -6.45 1.72 2.07
N SER A 199 -5.92 2.72 2.77
CA SER A 199 -6.40 4.10 2.68
C SER A 199 -6.23 4.66 1.28
N TRP A 200 -5.06 4.45 0.65
CA TRP A 200 -4.83 4.95 -0.70
C TRP A 200 -5.70 4.23 -1.74
N LYS A 201 -5.85 2.90 -1.61
CA LYS A 201 -6.78 2.11 -2.43
C LYS A 201 -8.21 2.64 -2.32
N ASP A 202 -8.71 2.87 -1.10
CA ASP A 202 -10.08 3.35 -0.91
C ASP A 202 -10.25 4.78 -1.42
N LYS A 203 -9.25 5.65 -1.23
CA LYS A 203 -9.22 7.02 -1.76
C LYS A 203 -9.35 7.01 -3.29
N ILE A 204 -8.57 6.19 -4.00
CA ILE A 204 -8.68 6.02 -5.46
C ILE A 204 -10.08 5.53 -5.85
N ARG A 205 -10.62 4.54 -5.13
CA ARG A 205 -11.97 4.01 -5.38
C ARG A 205 -13.05 5.09 -5.20
N ARG A 206 -12.99 5.90 -4.14
CA ARG A 206 -13.92 7.01 -3.89
C ARG A 206 -13.84 8.08 -4.97
N THR A 207 -12.64 8.42 -5.43
CA THR A 207 -12.46 9.39 -6.53
C THR A 207 -13.07 8.89 -7.84
N ARG A 208 -12.85 7.62 -8.20
CA ARG A 208 -13.45 7.02 -9.41
C ARG A 208 -14.98 7.00 -9.37
N ALA A 209 -15.57 6.67 -8.22
CA ALA A 209 -17.03 6.65 -8.06
C ALA A 209 -17.67 8.04 -8.22
N ARG A 210 -16.99 9.11 -7.79
CA ARG A 210 -17.46 10.50 -7.97
C ARG A 210 -17.42 10.92 -9.45
N GLY A 211 -16.36 10.54 -10.17
CA GLY A 211 -16.24 10.83 -11.61
C GLY A 211 -17.34 10.17 -12.45
N ALA A 212 -17.72 8.93 -12.12
CA ALA A 212 -18.80 8.22 -12.81
C ALA A 212 -20.18 8.85 -12.59
N ALA A 213 -20.44 9.43 -11.41
CA ALA A 213 -21.72 10.07 -11.10
C ALA A 213 -21.91 11.42 -11.83
N ALA A 214 -20.83 12.10 -12.21
CA ALA A 214 -20.88 13.38 -12.91
C ALA A 214 -21.15 13.26 -14.42
N GLY A 215 -20.95 12.08 -15.02
CA GLY A 215 -21.17 11.83 -16.45
C GLY A 215 -22.56 11.34 -16.84
N GLY A 216 -23.49 11.20 -15.87
CA GLY A 216 -24.84 10.66 -16.10
C GLY A 216 -25.93 11.70 -16.37
N ALA A 217 -25.61 12.99 -16.35
CA ALA A 217 -26.53 14.07 -16.70
C ALA A 217 -26.26 14.52 -18.15
N GLY A 218 -26.63 13.69 -19.10
CA GLY A 218 -26.38 13.91 -20.52
C GLY A 218 -26.96 12.80 -21.38
N ALA A 219 -28.25 12.51 -21.18
CA ALA A 219 -29.10 11.73 -22.07
C ALA A 219 -30.53 12.27 -21.94
#